data_AF-A0A5C6BRW9-F1
#
_entry.id   AF-A0A5C6BRW9-F1
#
_cell.length_a   1.000
_cell.length_b   1.000
_cell.length_c   1.000
_cell.angle_alpha   90.00
_cell.angle_beta   90.00
_cell.angle_gamma   90.00
#
_symmetry.space_group_name_H-M   'P 1'
#
loop_
_entity.id
_entity.type
_entity.pdbx_description
1 polymer ?
#
loop_
_entity_poly.entity_id
_entity_poly.type
_entity_poly.pdbx_seq_one_letter_code
_entity_poly.pdbx_strand_id
1 'polypeptide(L)'
;MQNTDPYYLYETVVDGRHRYFASLLPPNSGFAEGLPGEAIMGEFTRGPGDLTPDAFQQNTQFLQFMAFVVSKHCAACPGLMAEAQRQQNGYVYILDKRTPTPDDAVPPEDIIGGVEIQDGQMIRYHGSPNYQLVTSNGFMQLDDWLRDRVMEELEQIAKGGENVKNQ
;
A
#
# COMPACT_ATOMS: atom_id res chain seq x y z
N MET A 1 17.76 0.44 -15.43
CA MET A 1 16.35 0.52 -15.89
C MET A 1 15.52 0.81 -14.66
N GLN A 2 14.77 1.91 -14.62
CA GLN A 2 13.83 2.17 -13.52
C GLN A 2 12.64 1.23 -13.72
N ASN A 3 12.26 0.48 -12.69
CA ASN A 3 11.06 -0.34 -12.72
C ASN A 3 9.85 0.60 -12.84
N THR A 4 9.06 0.48 -13.90
CA THR A 4 7.81 1.24 -14.09
C THR A 4 6.61 0.55 -13.45
N ASP A 5 6.77 -0.71 -13.03
CA ASP A 5 5.70 -1.49 -12.43
C ASP A 5 5.47 -1.02 -10.98
N PRO A 6 4.21 -1.05 -10.50
CA PRO A 6 3.87 -0.63 -9.14
C PRO A 6 4.40 -1.60 -8.06
N TYR A 7 5.03 -2.71 -8.45
CA TYR A 7 5.62 -3.71 -7.58
C TYR A 7 6.86 -4.36 -8.22
N TYR A 8 7.62 -5.07 -7.40
CA TYR A 8 8.66 -6.00 -7.78
C TYR A 8 8.16 -7.42 -7.58
N LEU A 9 8.45 -8.29 -8.57
CA LEU A 9 8.13 -9.70 -8.52
C LEU A 9 9.24 -10.49 -7.84
N TYR A 10 8.86 -11.33 -6.87
CA TYR A 10 9.74 -12.28 -6.21
C TYR A 10 9.29 -13.70 -6.53
N GLU A 11 10.20 -14.48 -7.09
CA GLU A 11 9.99 -15.89 -7.36
C GLU A 11 10.74 -16.72 -6.33
N THR A 12 10.07 -17.72 -5.76
CA THR A 12 10.68 -18.68 -4.83
C THR A 12 10.10 -20.06 -5.01
N VAL A 13 10.79 -21.08 -4.51
CA VAL A 13 10.33 -22.47 -4.53
C VAL A 13 9.98 -22.89 -3.10
N VAL A 14 8.71 -23.19 -2.86
CA VAL A 14 8.22 -23.72 -1.58
C VAL A 14 7.61 -25.09 -1.85
N ASP A 15 8.08 -26.11 -1.13
CA ASP A 15 7.66 -27.51 -1.30
C ASP A 15 7.75 -28.00 -2.76
N GLY A 16 8.78 -27.57 -3.48
CA GLY A 16 9.02 -27.93 -4.88
C GLY A 16 8.09 -27.22 -5.89
N ARG A 17 7.31 -26.22 -5.46
CA ARG A 17 6.45 -25.41 -6.33
C ARG A 17 6.93 -23.97 -6.41
N HIS A 18 6.93 -23.42 -7.61
CA HIS A 18 7.18 -21.99 -7.82
C HIS A 18 6.02 -21.18 -7.22
N ARG A 19 6.37 -20.14 -6.47
CA ARG A 19 5.47 -19.15 -5.88
C ARG A 19 5.96 -17.76 -6.25
N TYR A 20 5.00 -16.86 -6.45
CA TYR A 20 5.23 -15.55 -7.05
C TYR A 20 4.64 -14.48 -6.15
N PHE A 21 5.48 -13.65 -5.54
CA PHE A 21 5.07 -12.63 -4.59
C PHE A 21 5.28 -11.23 -5.14
N ALA A 22 4.36 -10.32 -4.86
CA ALA A 22 4.51 -8.90 -5.14
C ALA A 22 5.05 -8.17 -3.90
N SER A 23 5.97 -7.23 -4.10
CA SER A 23 6.50 -6.37 -3.03
C SER A 23 6.79 -4.97 -3.56
N LEU A 24 6.65 -3.93 -2.72
CA LEU A 24 7.06 -2.58 -3.08
C LEU A 24 8.59 -2.41 -3.10
N LEU A 25 9.32 -3.31 -2.46
CA LEU A 25 10.76 -3.20 -2.28
C LEU A 25 11.53 -3.95 -3.38
N PRO A 26 12.58 -3.36 -3.96
CA PRO A 26 13.41 -4.05 -4.94
C PRO A 26 14.15 -5.25 -4.34
N PRO A 27 14.48 -6.29 -5.15
CA PRO A 27 15.20 -7.48 -4.69
C PRO A 27 16.53 -7.20 -3.96
N ASN A 28 17.14 -6.04 -4.23
CA ASN A 28 18.41 -5.62 -3.64
C ASN A 28 18.24 -4.76 -2.38
N SER A 29 17.06 -4.68 -1.76
CA SER A 29 16.79 -3.85 -0.57
C SER A 29 17.55 -4.25 0.71
N GLY A 30 18.53 -5.15 0.64
CA GLY A 30 19.44 -5.42 1.75
C GLY A 30 18.87 -6.32 2.85
N PHE A 31 17.76 -7.02 2.60
CA PHE A 31 17.20 -7.95 3.58
C PHE A 31 18.06 -9.21 3.72
N ALA A 32 18.93 -9.22 4.73
CA ALA A 32 19.82 -10.34 5.01
C ALA A 32 19.08 -11.66 5.35
N GLU A 33 17.83 -11.59 5.84
CA GLU A 33 17.01 -12.75 6.24
C GLU A 33 15.78 -13.00 5.35
N GLY A 34 15.64 -12.25 4.26
CA GLY A 34 14.45 -12.29 3.40
C GLY A 34 13.44 -11.18 3.69
N LEU A 35 12.41 -11.08 2.84
CA LEU A 35 11.42 -10.02 2.93
C LEU A 35 10.58 -10.13 4.21
N PRO A 36 10.39 -9.03 4.96
CA PRO A 36 9.42 -9.00 6.04
C PRO A 36 8.02 -9.16 5.47
N GLY A 37 7.11 -9.74 6.23
CA GLY A 37 5.73 -9.97 5.77
C GLY A 37 5.01 -8.67 5.42
N GLU A 38 5.34 -7.57 6.10
CA GLU A 38 4.88 -6.21 5.81
C GLU A 38 5.31 -5.69 4.44
N ALA A 39 6.38 -6.24 3.84
CA ALA A 39 6.82 -5.88 2.49
C ALA A 39 6.16 -6.74 1.41
N ILE A 40 5.55 -7.88 1.76
CA ILE A 40 4.90 -8.77 0.80
C ILE A 40 3.47 -8.30 0.61
N MET A 41 3.16 -7.73 -0.54
CA MET A 41 1.81 -7.26 -0.89
C MET A 41 0.83 -8.42 -1.06
N GLY A 42 1.29 -9.55 -1.61
CA GLY A 42 0.47 -10.72 -1.84
C GLY A 42 1.13 -11.70 -2.81
N GLU A 43 0.37 -12.72 -3.20
CA GLU A 43 0.83 -13.80 -4.06
C GLU A 43 0.00 -13.90 -5.35
N PHE A 44 0.68 -14.06 -6.48
CA PHE A 44 0.06 -14.47 -7.75
C PHE A 44 -0.12 -15.99 -7.78
N THR A 45 -1.33 -16.44 -7.46
CA THR A 45 -1.67 -17.87 -7.31
C THR A 45 -1.72 -18.64 -8.62
N ARG A 46 -1.83 -17.94 -9.76
CA ARG A 46 -1.87 -18.52 -11.12
C ARG A 46 -0.66 -18.15 -11.98
N GLY A 47 0.36 -17.55 -11.38
CA GLY A 47 1.59 -17.10 -12.05
C GLY A 47 1.68 -15.58 -12.25
N PRO A 48 2.88 -15.06 -12.50
CA PRO A 48 3.22 -13.64 -12.34
C PRO A 48 2.67 -12.68 -13.41
N GLY A 49 1.85 -13.17 -14.35
CA GLY A 49 1.24 -12.37 -15.40
C GLY A 49 -0.29 -12.24 -15.28
N ASP A 50 -0.90 -12.93 -14.31
CA ASP A 50 -2.35 -12.90 -14.11
C ASP A 50 -2.69 -11.84 -13.04
N LEU A 51 -2.97 -10.61 -13.49
CA LEU A 51 -3.28 -9.46 -12.64
C LEU A 51 -4.78 -9.32 -12.35
N THR A 52 -5.54 -10.43 -12.38
CA THR A 52 -6.95 -10.40 -12.00
C THR A 52 -7.11 -10.54 -10.48
N PRO A 53 -8.17 -9.97 -9.89
CA PRO A 53 -8.41 -10.04 -8.44
C PRO A 53 -8.50 -11.48 -7.90
N ASP A 54 -9.03 -12.40 -8.71
CA ASP A 54 -9.17 -13.82 -8.36
C ASP A 54 -7.89 -14.64 -8.53
N ALA A 55 -6.86 -14.06 -9.16
CA ALA A 55 -5.52 -14.66 -9.27
C ALA A 55 -4.54 -14.09 -8.23
N PHE A 56 -4.92 -13.03 -7.50
CA PHE A 56 -4.07 -12.38 -6.51
C PHE A 56 -4.57 -12.58 -5.08
N GLN A 57 -3.82 -13.33 -4.28
CA GLN A 57 -4.07 -13.46 -2.85
C GLN A 57 -3.37 -12.35 -2.09
N GLN A 58 -4.11 -11.30 -1.73
CA GLN A 58 -3.58 -10.17 -0.96
C GLN A 58 -3.13 -10.58 0.44
N ASN A 59 -2.03 -9.98 0.90
CA ASN A 59 -1.51 -10.17 2.25
C ASN A 59 -2.14 -9.16 3.22
N THR A 60 -2.84 -9.67 4.22
CA THR A 60 -3.48 -8.84 5.25
C THR A 60 -2.46 -8.09 6.12
N GLN A 61 -1.26 -8.63 6.33
CA GLN A 61 -0.20 -7.95 7.08
C GLN A 61 0.26 -6.69 6.36
N PHE A 62 0.42 -6.75 5.03
CA PHE A 62 0.74 -5.58 4.21
C PHE A 62 -0.39 -4.54 4.26
N LEU A 63 -1.66 -4.97 4.11
CA LEU A 63 -2.80 -4.05 4.18
C LEU A 63 -2.90 -3.32 5.52
N GLN A 64 -2.69 -4.05 6.62
CA GLN A 64 -2.67 -3.48 7.98
C GLN A 64 -1.51 -2.50 8.17
N PHE A 65 -0.32 -2.88 7.70
CA PHE A 65 0.86 -2.02 7.72
C PHE A 65 0.62 -0.74 6.91
N MET A 66 0.12 -0.84 5.69
CA MET A 66 -0.19 0.31 4.85
C MET A 66 -1.23 1.22 5.52
N ALA A 67 -2.32 0.66 6.05
CA ALA A 67 -3.33 1.43 6.77
C ALA A 67 -2.74 2.14 8.01
N PHE A 68 -1.81 1.50 8.72
CA PHE A 68 -1.07 2.12 9.81
C PHE A 68 -0.21 3.31 9.34
N VAL A 69 0.55 3.15 8.26
CA VAL A 69 1.37 4.23 7.69
C VAL A 69 0.50 5.40 7.23
N VAL A 70 -0.60 5.12 6.52
CA VAL A 70 -1.55 6.14 6.09
C VAL A 70 -2.12 6.88 7.29
N SER A 71 -2.57 6.16 8.33
CA SER A 71 -3.05 6.76 9.58
C SER A 71 -2.01 7.68 10.24
N LYS A 72 -0.75 7.25 10.28
CA LYS A 72 0.37 8.00 10.88
C LYS A 72 0.69 9.29 10.12
N HIS A 73 0.55 9.28 8.80
CA HIS A 73 1.10 10.33 7.93
C HIS A 73 0.04 11.16 7.19
N CYS A 74 -1.23 10.75 7.16
CA CYS A 74 -2.27 11.43 6.36
C CYS A 74 -2.42 12.92 6.71
N ALA A 75 -2.25 13.28 7.98
CA ALA A 75 -2.31 14.66 8.45
C ALA A 75 -1.24 15.59 7.86
N ALA A 76 -0.13 15.03 7.37
CA ALA A 76 0.98 15.75 6.76
C ALA A 76 1.01 15.62 5.22
N CYS A 77 0.05 14.89 4.63
CA CYS A 77 -0.05 14.78 3.17
C CYS A 77 -0.56 16.10 2.58
N PRO A 78 0.20 16.78 1.69
CA PRO A 78 -0.19 18.09 1.17
C PRO A 78 -1.56 18.12 0.48
N GLY A 79 -1.88 17.08 -0.29
CA GLY A 79 -3.18 16.97 -0.97
C GLY A 79 -4.34 16.86 0.01
N LEU A 80 -4.20 16.01 1.03
CA LEU A 80 -5.23 15.84 2.07
C LEU A 80 -5.37 17.08 2.94
N MET A 81 -4.27 17.78 3.25
CA MET A 81 -4.31 19.05 3.97
C MET A 81 -5.05 20.13 3.17
N ALA A 82 -4.74 20.27 1.89
CA ALA A 82 -5.42 21.25 1.04
C ALA A 82 -6.92 20.96 0.96
N GLU A 83 -7.30 19.69 0.81
CA GLU A 83 -8.70 19.29 0.74
C GLU A 83 -9.43 19.45 2.08
N ALA A 84 -8.79 19.10 3.19
CA ALA A 84 -9.33 19.34 4.53
C ALA A 84 -9.60 20.83 4.77
N GLN A 85 -8.64 21.69 4.41
CA GLN A 85 -8.78 23.15 4.50
C GLN A 85 -9.86 23.69 3.56
N ARG A 86 -10.10 23.06 2.41
CA ARG A 86 -11.17 23.46 1.50
C ARG A 86 -12.56 23.08 2.03
N GLN A 87 -12.70 21.87 2.55
CA GLN A 87 -13.99 21.28 2.95
C GLN A 87 -14.42 21.69 4.38
N GLN A 88 -13.45 21.97 5.26
CA GLN A 88 -13.62 22.33 6.67
C GLN A 88 -14.18 21.21 7.57
N ASN A 89 -15.26 20.52 7.20
CA ASN A 89 -15.92 19.53 8.06
C ASN A 89 -16.39 18.29 7.29
N GLY A 90 -16.49 17.14 7.97
CA GLY A 90 -16.96 15.87 7.39
C GLY A 90 -15.83 14.87 7.18
N TYR A 91 -15.76 14.27 5.99
CA TYR A 91 -14.73 13.29 5.64
C TYR A 91 -14.03 13.67 4.34
N VAL A 92 -12.71 13.50 4.31
CA VAL A 92 -11.88 13.48 3.11
C VAL A 92 -11.54 12.03 2.80
N TYR A 93 -11.90 11.55 1.61
CA TYR A 93 -11.58 10.17 1.20
C TYR A 93 -10.21 10.08 0.54
N ILE A 94 -9.48 9.03 0.88
CA ILE A 94 -8.20 8.68 0.27
C ILE A 94 -8.51 7.61 -0.78
N LEU A 95 -8.38 7.97 -2.05
CA LEU A 95 -8.67 7.11 -3.18
C LEU A 95 -7.39 6.51 -3.75
N ASP A 96 -7.49 5.29 -4.28
CA ASP A 96 -6.45 4.70 -5.10
C ASP A 96 -6.35 5.46 -6.44
N LYS A 97 -5.14 5.85 -6.85
CA LYS A 97 -4.90 6.58 -8.10
C LYS A 97 -5.20 5.75 -9.35
N ARG A 98 -5.39 4.44 -9.22
CA ARG A 98 -5.90 3.60 -10.33
C ARG A 98 -7.39 3.82 -10.61
N THR A 99 -8.12 4.50 -9.72
CA THR A 99 -9.55 4.79 -9.90
C THR A 99 -9.75 5.59 -11.20
N PRO A 100 -10.51 5.08 -12.19
CA PRO A 100 -10.65 5.73 -13.48
C PRO A 100 -11.52 6.98 -13.44
N THR A 101 -12.49 7.03 -12.51
CA THR A 101 -13.49 8.11 -12.39
C THR A 101 -13.54 8.60 -10.93
N PRO A 102 -12.51 9.30 -10.45
CA PRO A 102 -12.42 9.73 -9.05
C PRO A 102 -13.45 10.80 -8.68
N ASP A 103 -13.99 11.53 -9.67
CA ASP A 103 -15.00 12.57 -9.48
C ASP A 103 -16.45 12.06 -9.54
N ASP A 104 -16.65 10.77 -9.86
CA ASP A 104 -17.96 10.11 -9.95
C ASP A 104 -18.15 9.09 -8.80
N ALA A 105 -18.96 8.05 -9.04
CA ALA A 105 -19.11 6.94 -8.12
C ALA A 105 -17.80 6.12 -8.05
N VAL A 106 -17.09 6.25 -6.93
CA VAL A 106 -15.87 5.49 -6.67
C VAL A 106 -16.22 4.07 -6.17
N PRO A 107 -15.67 3.01 -6.78
CA PRO A 107 -15.83 1.64 -6.29
C PRO A 107 -15.31 1.48 -4.85
N PRO A 108 -16.03 0.79 -3.94
CA PRO A 108 -15.58 0.60 -2.57
C PRO A 108 -14.18 -0.02 -2.43
N GLU A 109 -13.80 -0.89 -3.37
CA GLU A 109 -12.50 -1.56 -3.45
C GLU A 109 -11.33 -0.64 -3.83
N ASP A 110 -11.62 0.57 -4.34
CA ASP A 110 -10.64 1.60 -4.68
C ASP A 110 -10.58 2.72 -3.62
N ILE A 111 -11.38 2.65 -2.55
CA ILE A 111 -11.30 3.56 -1.41
C ILE A 111 -10.35 2.98 -0.38
N ILE A 112 -9.19 3.61 -0.17
CA ILE A 112 -8.19 3.19 0.83
C ILE A 112 -8.69 3.48 2.24
N GLY A 113 -9.38 4.59 2.43
CA GLY A 113 -9.98 4.98 3.70
C GLY A 113 -10.53 6.40 3.68
N GLY A 114 -11.01 6.85 4.82
CA GLY A 114 -11.51 8.21 5.03
C GLY A 114 -10.86 8.86 6.24
N VAL A 115 -10.63 10.15 6.16
CA VAL A 115 -10.15 10.98 7.27
C VAL A 115 -11.27 11.90 7.70
N GLU A 116 -11.71 11.75 8.95
CA GLU A 116 -12.63 12.68 9.60
C GLU A 116 -11.95 14.04 9.77
N ILE A 117 -12.63 15.10 9.35
CA ILE A 117 -12.14 16.48 9.43
C ILE A 117 -13.11 17.37 10.21
N GLN A 118 -12.54 18.27 11.00
CA GLN A 118 -13.26 19.31 11.74
C GLN A 118 -12.45 20.62 11.70
N ASP A 119 -13.10 21.72 11.33
CA ASP A 119 -12.48 23.05 11.19
C ASP A 119 -11.16 23.03 10.38
N GLY A 120 -11.14 22.24 9.30
CA GLY A 120 -10.00 22.06 8.40
C GLY A 120 -8.87 21.20 8.98
N GLN A 121 -9.05 20.63 10.16
CA GLN A 121 -8.09 19.74 10.82
C GLN A 121 -8.50 18.29 10.64
N MET A 122 -7.53 17.43 10.34
CA MET A 122 -7.72 15.98 10.30
C MET A 122 -7.71 15.40 11.72
N ILE A 123 -8.81 14.78 12.10
CA ILE A 123 -9.07 14.29 13.46
C ILE A 123 -8.77 12.79 13.58
N ARG A 124 -9.28 12.00 12.62
CA ARG A 124 -9.20 10.53 12.71
C ARG A 124 -9.21 9.87 11.34
N TYR A 125 -8.28 8.94 11.13
CA TYR A 125 -8.30 8.05 9.97
C TYR A 125 -9.13 6.78 10.23
N HIS A 126 -9.86 6.36 9.20
CA HIS A 126 -10.64 5.14 9.12
C HIS A 126 -10.22 4.36 7.88
N GLY A 127 -9.54 3.23 8.08
CA GLY A 127 -9.20 2.32 6.97
C GLY A 127 -10.43 1.66 6.38
N SER A 128 -10.44 1.48 5.05
CA SER A 128 -11.54 0.80 4.36
C SER A 128 -11.39 -0.72 4.46
N PRO A 129 -12.40 -1.45 4.94
CA PRO A 129 -12.37 -2.91 4.98
C PRO A 129 -12.55 -3.56 3.59
N ASN A 130 -13.01 -2.79 2.60
CA ASN A 130 -13.30 -3.29 1.25
C ASN A 130 -12.14 -3.09 0.27
N TYR A 131 -11.10 -2.35 0.67
CA TYR A 131 -9.98 -2.01 -0.19
C TYR A 131 -9.23 -3.25 -0.68
N GLN A 132 -8.90 -3.27 -1.99
CA GLN A 132 -8.20 -4.39 -2.62
C GLN A 132 -6.90 -3.93 -3.28
N LEU A 133 -5.85 -4.75 -3.21
CA LEU A 133 -4.56 -4.42 -3.86
C LEU A 133 -4.60 -4.58 -5.37
N VAL A 134 -5.50 -5.41 -5.90
CA VAL A 134 -5.69 -5.67 -7.33
C VAL A 134 -7.19 -5.63 -7.63
N THR A 135 -7.58 -4.83 -8.61
CA THR A 135 -8.97 -4.77 -9.13
C THR A 135 -8.96 -4.98 -10.64
N SER A 136 -10.12 -4.88 -11.30
CA SER A 136 -10.18 -4.85 -12.77
C SER A 136 -9.43 -3.65 -13.38
N ASN A 137 -9.13 -2.62 -12.57
CA ASN A 137 -8.35 -1.46 -12.98
C ASN A 137 -6.84 -1.63 -12.74
N GLY A 138 -6.41 -2.84 -12.32
CA GLY A 138 -5.02 -3.21 -12.13
C GLY A 138 -4.54 -3.13 -10.69
N PHE A 139 -3.22 -3.06 -10.54
CA PHE A 139 -2.55 -3.02 -9.24
C PHE A 139 -2.73 -1.65 -8.56
N MET A 140 -2.71 -1.64 -7.23
CA MET A 140 -2.73 -0.45 -6.38
C MET A 140 -1.81 0.65 -6.90
N GLN A 141 -2.29 1.90 -6.83
CA GLN A 141 -1.49 3.10 -7.00
C GLN A 141 -1.78 4.10 -5.87
N LEU A 142 -0.83 4.27 -4.97
CA LEU A 142 -0.92 5.30 -3.93
C LEU A 142 -0.58 6.67 -4.49
N ASP A 143 -1.12 7.73 -3.87
CA ASP A 143 -0.55 9.07 -3.98
C ASP A 143 0.96 9.05 -3.74
N ASP A 144 1.70 9.85 -4.50
CA ASP A 144 3.17 9.75 -4.54
C ASP A 144 3.76 10.07 -3.16
N TRP A 145 3.20 11.05 -2.45
CA TRP A 145 3.66 11.41 -1.12
C TRP A 145 3.37 10.29 -0.10
N LEU A 146 2.19 9.68 -0.16
CA LEU A 146 1.86 8.55 0.71
C LEU A 146 2.69 7.30 0.37
N ARG A 147 2.94 7.05 -0.92
CA ARG A 147 3.81 5.98 -1.39
C ARG A 147 5.21 6.12 -0.81
N ASP A 148 5.77 7.33 -0.87
CA ASP A 148 7.10 7.62 -0.32
C ASP A 148 7.14 7.33 1.19
N ARG A 149 6.10 7.71 1.94
CA ARG A 149 6.00 7.36 3.38
C ARG A 149 5.93 5.86 3.64
N VAL A 150 5.19 5.10 2.82
CA VAL A 150 5.13 3.63 2.91
C VAL A 150 6.50 3.02 2.64
N MET A 151 7.18 3.47 1.59
CA MET A 151 8.53 3.02 1.25
C MET A 151 9.54 3.31 2.37
N GLU A 152 9.53 4.52 2.91
CA GLU A 152 10.42 4.91 4.01
C GLU A 152 10.23 4.03 5.25
N GLU A 153 8.99 3.76 5.67
CA GLU A 153 8.72 2.91 6.83
C GLU A 153 9.13 1.44 6.59
N LEU A 154 8.94 0.94 5.37
CA LEU A 154 9.43 -0.39 4.98
C LEU A 154 10.96 -0.48 5.01
N GLU A 155 11.65 0.55 4.53
CA GLU A 155 13.12 0.62 4.61
C GLU A 155 13.63 0.69 6.06
N GLN A 156 12.88 1.34 6.96
CA GLN A 156 13.23 1.35 8.38
C GLN A 156 13.04 -0.02 9.03
N ILE A 157 12.01 -0.79 8.65
CA ILE A 157 11.87 -2.19 9.07
C ILE A 157 13.08 -3.01 8.60
N ALA A 158 13.53 -2.79 7.36
CA ALA A 158 14.72 -3.44 6.81
C ALA A 158 15.98 -3.16 7.63
N LYS A 159 16.22 -1.90 7.98
CA LYS A 159 17.40 -1.46 8.75
C LYS A 159 17.29 -1.82 10.25
N GLY A 160 16.08 -1.80 10.80
CA GLY A 160 15.80 -2.13 12.20
C GLY A 160 16.10 -3.60 12.54
N GLY A 161 15.93 -4.51 11.58
CA GLY A 161 16.33 -5.92 11.71
C GLY A 161 17.84 -6.14 11.84
N GLU A 162 18.68 -5.18 11.42
CA GLU A 162 20.14 -5.26 11.54
C GLU A 162 20.63 -4.90 12.96
N ASN A 163 19.92 -4.03 13.68
CA ASN A 163 20.38 -3.49 14.98
C ASN A 163 20.06 -4.38 16.19
N VAL A 164 19.15 -5.34 16.09
CA VAL A 164 18.77 -6.24 17.20
C VAL A 164 19.79 -7.36 17.42
N LYS A 165 20.73 -7.57 16.48
CA LYS A 165 21.68 -8.70 16.52
C LYS A 165 23.00 -8.44 17.26
N ASN A 166 23.18 -7.25 17.84
CA ASN A 166 24.41 -6.86 18.53
C ASN A 166 24.21 -6.54 20.03
N GLN A 167 23.35 -7.29 20.73
CA GLN A 167 23.29 -7.26 22.20
C GLN A 167 23.17 -8.67 22.78
#